data_AF-A0A434LS67-F1
#
_entry.id   AF-A0A434LS67-F1
#
_cell.length_a   1.000
_cell.length_b   1.000
_cell.length_c   1.000
_cell.angle_alpha   90.00
_cell.angle_beta   90.00
_cell.angle_gamma   90.00
#
_symmetry.space_group_name_H-M   'P 1'
#
loop_
_entity.id
_entity.type
_entity.pdbx_description
1 polymer ?
#
loop_
_entity_poly.entity_id
_entity_poly.type
_entity_poly.pdbx_seq_one_letter_code
_entity_poly.pdbx_strand_id
1 'polypeptide(L)'
;KANGAKVVFDIDYRPNLWGLAGHAEGFERYVKSDRVSARLKTVLPDCDLIVGTEEEIMIASGTDDCLSALKTIRSLSKATIVLKRGAMGCIVYDGPISDDLEDGIVGKGFPIEVYNVLGAGDAFMSGFLRGWLGEESLATAATWANACGAFAVSRLLCAPEYPTFEELQFFLKNGSRHLALRKDEAINHIHWATTRRRVIPSLMALACDHRIQLDDVAAKAGADPSRIHDFKVLTVKAAAKVAAGRAGYGMLLDEKYGREAMFEFVRHSFAWLGRPVELPGSRPLRFEFSQDIGSQLIEWPVDHCI
;
A
#
# COMPACT_ATOMS: atom_id res chain seq x y z
N LYS A 1 15.73 3.45 24.99
CA LYS A 1 15.72 2.56 26.18
C LYS A 1 15.31 3.23 27.49
N ALA A 2 15.73 4.47 27.80
CA ALA A 2 15.38 5.15 29.06
C ALA A 2 13.87 5.21 29.41
N ASN A 3 13.00 5.22 28.40
CA ASN A 3 11.53 5.24 28.58
C ASN A 3 10.86 3.85 28.39
N GLY A 4 11.61 2.75 28.43
CA GLY A 4 11.07 1.39 28.24
C GLY A 4 10.68 1.03 26.79
N ALA A 5 10.98 1.89 25.81
CA ALA A 5 10.71 1.61 24.40
C ALA A 5 11.65 0.52 23.84
N LYS A 6 11.09 -0.35 22.99
CA LYS A 6 11.82 -1.36 22.21
C LYS A 6 12.57 -0.70 21.04
N VAL A 7 13.79 -1.16 20.76
CA VAL A 7 14.66 -0.68 19.67
C VAL A 7 14.75 -1.75 18.60
N VAL A 8 14.34 -1.41 17.38
CA VAL A 8 14.40 -2.30 16.21
C VAL A 8 15.46 -1.77 15.25
N PHE A 9 16.29 -2.66 14.74
CA PHE A 9 17.27 -2.34 13.71
C PHE A 9 17.11 -3.26 12.51
N ASP A 10 16.48 -2.76 11.45
CA ASP A 10 16.58 -3.34 10.10
C ASP A 10 17.85 -2.78 9.47
N ILE A 11 18.79 -3.67 9.14
CA ILE A 11 20.14 -3.28 8.72
C ILE A 11 20.09 -2.51 7.38
N ASP A 12 19.15 -2.88 6.50
CA ASP A 12 18.86 -2.30 5.18
C ASP A 12 20.08 -1.68 4.49
N TYR A 13 21.13 -2.50 4.31
CA TYR A 13 22.41 -2.01 3.85
C TYR A 13 22.35 -1.61 2.37
N ARG A 14 22.88 -0.42 2.07
CA ARG A 14 22.98 0.14 0.72
C ARG A 14 24.38 0.71 0.50
N PRO A 15 25.30 -0.02 -0.17
CA PRO A 15 26.68 0.42 -0.41
C PRO A 15 26.82 1.85 -0.95
N ASN A 16 25.95 2.23 -1.89
CA ASN A 16 25.93 3.57 -2.47
C ASN A 16 25.72 4.68 -1.43
N LEU A 17 24.84 4.47 -0.45
CA LEU A 17 24.58 5.44 0.62
C LEU A 17 25.76 5.56 1.59
N TRP A 18 26.68 4.59 1.58
CA TRP A 18 27.92 4.62 2.34
C TRP A 18 29.12 5.15 1.54
N GLY A 19 28.91 5.53 0.27
CA GLY A 19 29.96 5.98 -0.65
C GLY A 19 30.92 4.87 -1.08
N LEU A 20 30.44 3.62 -1.12
CA LEU A 20 31.25 2.44 -1.43
C LEU A 20 31.08 1.91 -2.85
N ALA A 21 30.09 2.42 -3.59
CA ALA A 21 29.79 2.06 -4.97
C ALA A 21 29.57 3.33 -5.81
N GLY A 22 29.75 3.23 -7.12
CA GLY A 22 29.64 4.36 -8.05
C GLY A 22 28.20 4.85 -8.24
N HIS A 23 28.02 6.08 -8.74
CA HIS A 23 26.67 6.67 -8.97
C HIS A 23 25.76 5.83 -9.89
N ALA A 24 26.33 4.95 -10.72
CA ALA A 24 25.61 4.06 -11.64
C ALA A 24 25.32 2.66 -11.04
N GLU A 25 25.87 2.32 -9.88
CA GLU A 25 25.83 0.98 -9.27
C GLU A 25 24.72 0.87 -8.22
N GLY A 26 23.59 1.55 -8.44
CA GLY A 26 22.40 1.57 -7.56
C GLY A 26 21.86 0.18 -7.16
N PHE A 27 22.18 -0.84 -7.94
CA PHE A 27 21.74 -2.22 -7.75
C PHE A 27 22.72 -3.11 -6.98
N GLU A 28 23.96 -2.66 -6.73
CA GLU A 28 24.88 -3.41 -5.87
C GLU A 28 24.32 -3.48 -4.45
N ARG A 29 24.07 -4.70 -3.98
CA ARG A 29 23.47 -4.96 -2.66
C ARG A 29 24.50 -5.23 -1.57
N TYR A 30 25.76 -5.50 -1.95
CA TYR A 30 26.81 -5.81 -0.99
C TYR A 30 28.18 -5.35 -1.47
N VAL A 31 28.84 -4.56 -0.64
CA VAL A 31 30.26 -4.21 -0.73
C VAL A 31 30.83 -4.32 0.68
N LYS A 32 31.87 -5.14 0.87
CA LYS A 32 32.52 -5.32 2.18
C LYS A 32 33.17 -4.01 2.62
N SER A 33 33.02 -3.65 3.89
CA SER A 33 33.67 -2.46 4.45
C SER A 33 33.85 -2.55 5.96
N ASP A 34 35.10 -2.67 6.41
CA ASP A 34 35.44 -2.69 7.84
C ASP A 34 34.98 -1.42 8.57
N ARG A 35 34.98 -0.27 7.88
CA ARG A 35 34.47 1.00 8.40
C ARG A 35 32.97 0.92 8.71
N VAL A 36 32.19 0.34 7.80
CA VAL A 36 30.74 0.17 7.97
C VAL A 36 30.48 -0.85 9.07
N SER A 37 31.14 -2.02 9.03
CA SER A 37 31.00 -3.06 10.04
C SER A 37 31.35 -2.56 11.44
N ALA A 38 32.44 -1.81 11.60
CA ALA A 38 32.82 -1.21 12.88
C ALA A 38 31.72 -0.27 13.41
N ARG A 39 31.08 0.52 12.54
CA ARG A 39 29.98 1.40 12.92
C ARG A 39 28.72 0.62 13.28
N LEU A 40 28.30 -0.35 12.47
CA LEU A 40 27.09 -1.15 12.71
C LEU A 40 27.19 -1.93 14.02
N LYS A 41 28.36 -2.53 14.32
CA LYS A 41 28.63 -3.22 15.60
C LYS A 41 28.35 -2.38 16.84
N THR A 42 28.53 -1.06 16.77
CA THR A 42 28.28 -0.18 17.92
C THR A 42 26.80 -0.06 18.29
N VAL A 43 25.89 -0.38 17.37
CA VAL A 43 24.44 -0.24 17.56
C VAL A 43 23.81 -1.55 18.03
N LEU A 44 24.37 -2.70 17.63
CA LEU A 44 23.79 -4.03 17.90
C LEU A 44 23.46 -4.29 19.39
N PRO A 45 24.32 -3.92 20.37
CA PRO A 45 24.03 -4.17 21.79
C PRO A 45 22.78 -3.45 22.31
N ASP A 46 22.40 -2.34 21.67
CA ASP A 46 21.28 -1.51 22.07
C ASP A 46 19.96 -1.93 21.42
N CYS A 47 19.97 -2.89 20.50
CA CYS A 47 18.78 -3.39 19.83
C CYS A 47 18.04 -4.45 20.67
N ASP A 48 16.73 -4.53 20.50
CA ASP A 48 15.87 -5.60 21.02
C ASP A 48 15.42 -6.55 19.88
N LEU A 49 15.44 -6.06 18.64
CA LEU A 49 15.21 -6.82 17.41
C LEU A 49 16.22 -6.38 16.34
N ILE A 50 16.89 -7.33 15.70
CA ILE A 50 17.81 -7.10 14.59
C ILE A 50 17.31 -7.89 13.38
N VAL A 51 17.14 -7.24 12.24
CA VAL A 51 16.63 -7.86 11.01
C VAL A 51 17.58 -7.57 9.86
N GLY A 52 17.86 -8.59 9.04
CA GLY A 52 18.72 -8.45 7.88
C GLY A 52 18.64 -9.64 6.93
N THR A 53 18.95 -9.43 5.66
CA THR A 53 19.30 -10.52 4.73
C THR A 53 20.63 -11.17 5.12
N GLU A 54 20.97 -12.26 4.44
CA GLU A 54 22.26 -12.94 4.56
C GLU A 54 23.45 -11.96 4.37
N GLU A 55 23.39 -11.09 3.36
CA GLU A 55 24.41 -10.08 3.11
C GLU A 55 24.42 -8.97 4.16
N GLU A 56 23.25 -8.57 4.65
CA GLU A 56 23.09 -7.53 5.65
C GLU A 56 23.66 -7.96 7.02
N ILE A 57 23.45 -9.21 7.43
CA ILE A 57 24.05 -9.72 8.69
C ILE A 57 25.58 -9.85 8.57
N MET A 58 26.10 -10.17 7.38
CA MET A 58 27.55 -10.21 7.12
C MET A 58 28.19 -8.83 7.27
N ILE A 59 27.60 -7.78 6.66
CA ILE A 59 28.15 -6.41 6.83
C ILE A 59 27.99 -5.91 8.27
N ALA A 60 26.90 -6.23 8.96
CA ALA A 60 26.69 -5.82 10.36
C ALA A 60 27.68 -6.49 11.33
N SER A 61 28.06 -7.73 11.06
CA SER A 61 29.02 -8.51 11.86
C SER A 61 30.48 -8.37 11.42
N GLY A 62 30.73 -7.91 10.19
CA GLY A 62 32.06 -7.87 9.59
C GLY A 62 32.68 -9.25 9.33
N THR A 63 31.87 -10.31 9.25
CA THR A 63 32.32 -11.65 8.86
C THR A 63 31.90 -11.95 7.42
N ASP A 64 32.47 -13.01 6.85
CA ASP A 64 32.29 -13.37 5.43
C ASP A 64 31.30 -14.54 5.20
N ASP A 65 30.70 -15.09 6.26
CA ASP A 65 29.67 -16.11 6.19
C ASP A 65 28.53 -15.86 7.19
N CYS A 66 27.34 -16.37 6.87
CA CYS A 66 26.10 -16.14 7.64
C CYS A 66 26.17 -16.70 9.07
N LEU A 67 26.72 -17.90 9.26
CA LEU A 67 26.70 -18.55 10.57
C LEU A 67 27.62 -17.83 11.55
N SER A 68 28.85 -17.49 11.11
CA SER A 68 29.77 -16.65 11.86
C SER A 68 29.20 -15.26 12.11
N ALA A 69 28.45 -14.70 11.15
CA ALA A 69 27.80 -13.41 11.31
C ALA A 69 26.77 -13.44 12.43
N LEU A 70 25.86 -14.42 12.42
CA LEU A 70 24.85 -14.61 13.47
C LEU A 70 25.50 -14.81 14.84
N LYS A 71 26.53 -15.66 14.95
CA LYS A 71 27.27 -15.87 16.20
C LYS A 71 27.98 -14.61 16.69
N THR A 72 28.54 -13.83 15.77
CA THR A 72 29.16 -12.54 16.10
C THR A 72 28.13 -11.55 16.63
N ILE A 73 26.99 -11.38 15.94
CA ILE A 73 25.89 -10.52 16.38
C ILE A 73 25.38 -10.98 17.75
N ARG A 74 25.20 -12.28 17.96
CA ARG A 74 24.76 -12.85 19.25
C ARG A 74 25.77 -12.62 20.38
N SER A 75 27.08 -12.61 20.10
CA SER A 75 28.08 -12.29 21.14
C SER A 75 28.03 -10.81 21.58
N LEU A 76 27.46 -9.94 20.74
CA LEU A 76 27.32 -8.50 21.01
C LEU A 76 25.91 -8.11 21.49
N SER A 77 24.88 -8.88 21.16
CA SER A 77 23.47 -8.52 21.38
C SER A 77 22.61 -9.67 21.89
N LYS A 78 21.68 -9.32 22.78
CA LYS A 78 20.60 -10.20 23.26
C LYS A 78 19.32 -10.09 22.44
N ALA A 79 19.29 -9.25 21.40
CA ALA A 79 18.13 -9.06 20.54
C ALA A 79 17.64 -10.38 19.93
N THR A 80 16.34 -10.46 19.63
CA THR A 80 15.85 -11.44 18.65
C THR A 80 16.45 -11.11 17.29
N ILE A 81 16.96 -12.10 16.56
CA ILE A 81 17.57 -11.91 15.23
C ILE A 81 16.65 -12.54 14.19
N VAL A 82 16.32 -11.80 13.13
CA VAL A 82 15.50 -12.28 12.00
C VAL A 82 16.34 -12.25 10.73
N LEU A 83 16.65 -13.44 10.21
CA LEU A 83 17.39 -13.63 8.97
C LEU A 83 16.40 -13.75 7.80
N LYS A 84 16.37 -12.75 6.92
CA LYS A 84 15.58 -12.74 5.67
C LYS A 84 16.32 -13.59 4.62
N ARG A 85 15.64 -14.58 4.02
CA ARG A 85 16.18 -15.50 3.00
C ARG A 85 15.41 -15.44 1.68
N GLY A 86 14.92 -14.24 1.33
CA GLY A 86 14.17 -14.02 0.10
C GLY A 86 12.97 -14.97 -0.05
N ALA A 87 12.94 -15.72 -1.15
CA ALA A 87 11.85 -16.66 -1.44
C ALA A 87 11.75 -17.83 -0.45
N MET A 88 12.81 -18.12 0.32
CA MET A 88 12.79 -19.14 1.37
C MET A 88 12.13 -18.65 2.67
N GLY A 89 11.72 -17.37 2.73
CA GLY A 89 11.09 -16.77 3.89
C GLY A 89 12.13 -16.21 4.87
N CYS A 90 12.02 -16.56 6.14
CA CYS A 90 12.93 -16.11 7.18
C CYS A 90 13.13 -17.15 8.29
N ILE A 91 14.23 -17.00 9.02
CA ILE A 91 14.54 -17.76 10.24
C ILE A 91 14.71 -16.77 11.39
N VAL A 92 14.08 -17.06 12.52
CA VAL A 92 14.11 -16.23 13.73
C VAL A 92 14.89 -16.94 14.83
N TYR A 93 15.87 -16.24 15.42
CA TYR A 93 16.68 -16.75 16.51
C TYR A 93 16.47 -15.92 17.77
N ASP A 94 15.91 -16.56 18.80
CA ASP A 94 15.64 -15.97 20.11
C ASP A 94 16.43 -16.71 21.20
N GLY A 95 17.75 -16.53 21.17
CA GLY A 95 18.68 -17.26 22.03
C GLY A 95 20.00 -17.61 21.33
N PRO A 96 20.76 -18.58 21.88
CA PRO A 96 22.00 -19.06 21.31
C PRO A 96 21.86 -19.47 19.84
N ILE A 97 22.91 -19.26 19.05
CA ILE A 97 22.99 -19.69 17.66
C ILE A 97 23.72 -21.03 17.65
N SER A 98 23.07 -22.10 17.20
CA SER A 98 23.68 -23.43 17.08
C SER A 98 24.60 -23.50 15.85
N ASP A 99 25.16 -24.68 15.56
CA ASP A 99 25.95 -24.91 14.35
C ASP A 99 25.08 -25.20 13.11
N ASP A 100 23.77 -25.39 13.29
CA ASP A 100 22.81 -25.59 12.21
C ASP A 100 22.05 -24.28 11.96
N LEU A 101 22.21 -23.72 10.76
CA LEU A 101 21.51 -22.49 10.37
C LEU A 101 19.98 -22.68 10.39
N GLU A 102 19.50 -23.90 10.14
CA GLU A 102 18.07 -24.20 10.06
C GLU A 102 17.42 -24.40 11.45
N ASP A 103 18.23 -24.46 12.52
CA ASP A 103 17.78 -24.63 13.91
C ASP A 103 17.32 -23.30 14.53
N GLY A 104 16.36 -22.67 13.84
CA GLY A 104 15.67 -21.48 14.29
C GLY A 104 14.17 -21.59 14.12
N ILE A 105 13.45 -20.57 14.56
CA ILE A 105 12.00 -20.52 14.48
C ILE A 105 11.61 -20.04 13.07
N VAL A 106 10.88 -20.86 12.33
CA VAL A 106 10.44 -20.55 10.97
C VAL A 106 8.93 -20.28 10.92
N GLY A 107 8.55 -19.35 10.06
CA GLY A 107 7.16 -19.12 9.67
C GLY A 107 6.79 -19.90 8.41
N LYS A 108 5.50 -19.95 8.08
CA LYS A 108 5.04 -20.51 6.80
C LYS A 108 5.59 -19.70 5.62
N GLY A 109 6.13 -20.37 4.61
CA GLY A 109 6.50 -19.78 3.32
C GLY A 109 5.33 -19.76 2.33
N PHE A 110 5.36 -18.82 1.39
CA PHE A 110 4.31 -18.65 0.38
C PHE A 110 4.95 -18.58 -1.02
N PRO A 111 4.83 -19.63 -1.85
CA PRO A 111 5.37 -19.61 -3.20
C PRO A 111 4.52 -18.66 -4.05
N ILE A 112 5.12 -17.57 -4.54
CA ILE A 112 4.44 -16.51 -5.29
C ILE A 112 5.28 -16.14 -6.52
N GLU A 113 4.61 -15.81 -7.62
CA GLU A 113 5.22 -15.21 -8.81
C GLU A 113 5.70 -13.79 -8.49
N VAL A 114 7.01 -13.56 -8.63
CA VAL A 114 7.62 -12.24 -8.45
C VAL A 114 7.32 -11.36 -9.65
N TYR A 115 6.75 -10.19 -9.38
CA TYR A 115 6.43 -9.16 -10.35
C TYR A 115 7.26 -7.90 -10.14
N ASN A 116 7.40 -7.43 -8.90
CA ASN A 116 8.25 -6.30 -8.53
C ASN A 116 8.84 -6.48 -7.12
N VAL A 117 10.15 -6.37 -6.95
CA VAL A 117 10.80 -6.58 -5.62
C VAL A 117 10.81 -5.33 -4.72
N LEU A 118 10.33 -4.19 -5.22
CA LEU A 118 10.35 -2.92 -4.51
C LEU A 118 9.50 -3.00 -3.21
N GLY A 119 10.10 -2.64 -2.08
CA GLY A 119 9.39 -2.57 -0.80
C GLY A 119 9.07 -3.93 -0.15
N ALA A 120 9.61 -5.04 -0.66
CA ALA A 120 9.38 -6.35 -0.07
C ALA A 120 9.91 -6.46 1.37
N GLY A 121 11.07 -5.83 1.64
CA GLY A 121 11.66 -5.76 2.99
C GLY A 121 10.79 -4.97 3.96
N ASP A 122 10.28 -3.81 3.55
CA ASP A 122 9.40 -2.97 4.36
C ASP A 122 8.05 -3.67 4.65
N ALA A 123 7.48 -4.33 3.64
CA ALA A 123 6.27 -5.14 3.82
C ALA A 123 6.51 -6.29 4.81
N PHE A 124 7.63 -7.01 4.65
CA PHE A 124 8.05 -8.05 5.59
C PHE A 124 8.17 -7.50 7.02
N MET A 125 8.84 -6.36 7.19
CA MET A 125 9.01 -5.70 8.48
C MET A 125 7.66 -5.31 9.09
N SER A 126 6.72 -4.79 8.29
CA SER A 126 5.38 -4.45 8.78
C SER A 126 4.64 -5.66 9.33
N GLY A 127 4.71 -6.81 8.64
CA GLY A 127 4.11 -8.07 9.08
C GLY A 127 4.76 -8.62 10.34
N PHE A 128 6.10 -8.59 10.40
CA PHE A 128 6.85 -9.06 11.56
C PHE A 128 6.56 -8.19 12.79
N LEU A 129 6.62 -6.87 12.65
CA LEU A 129 6.39 -5.93 13.74
C LEU A 129 4.95 -5.99 14.26
N ARG A 130 3.96 -6.21 13.40
CA ARG A 130 2.58 -6.43 13.83
C ARG A 130 2.48 -7.61 14.81
N GLY A 131 3.11 -8.74 14.50
CA GLY A 131 3.12 -9.91 15.37
C GLY A 131 3.98 -9.69 16.62
N TRP A 132 5.21 -9.21 16.45
CA TRP A 132 6.18 -9.08 17.54
C TRP A 132 5.80 -8.00 18.57
N LEU A 133 5.24 -6.87 18.13
CA LEU A 133 4.71 -5.86 19.04
C LEU A 133 3.34 -6.24 19.62
N GLY A 134 2.59 -7.11 18.92
CA GLY A 134 1.33 -7.69 19.38
C GLY A 134 1.50 -8.90 20.29
N GLU A 135 2.73 -9.27 20.65
CA GLU A 135 3.06 -10.42 21.52
C GLU A 135 2.59 -11.78 20.97
N GLU A 136 2.46 -11.88 19.65
CA GLU A 136 2.24 -13.15 18.97
C GLU A 136 3.48 -14.06 19.06
N SER A 137 3.29 -15.35 18.80
CA SER A 137 4.44 -16.26 18.69
C SER A 137 5.40 -15.83 17.57
N LEU A 138 6.71 -16.07 17.74
CA LEU A 138 7.69 -15.74 16.71
C LEU A 138 7.43 -16.45 15.37
N ALA A 139 6.87 -17.67 15.39
CA ALA A 139 6.44 -18.39 14.20
C ALA A 139 5.24 -17.70 13.50
N THR A 140 4.31 -17.15 14.27
CA THR A 140 3.20 -16.32 13.75
C THR A 140 3.72 -15.03 13.12
N ALA A 141 4.60 -14.30 13.83
CA ALA A 141 5.20 -13.07 13.33
C ALA A 141 6.00 -13.32 12.04
N ALA A 142 6.80 -14.39 11.98
CA ALA A 142 7.52 -14.83 10.79
C ALA A 142 6.57 -15.19 9.63
N THR A 143 5.45 -15.86 9.92
CA THR A 143 4.43 -16.19 8.91
C THR A 143 3.79 -14.93 8.32
N TRP A 144 3.45 -13.95 9.16
CA TRP A 144 2.89 -12.67 8.71
C TRP A 144 3.90 -11.87 7.91
N ALA A 145 5.17 -11.86 8.33
CA ALA A 145 6.26 -11.21 7.62
C ALA A 145 6.45 -11.81 6.21
N ASN A 146 6.55 -13.14 6.12
CA ASN A 146 6.67 -13.86 4.85
C ASN A 146 5.49 -13.56 3.93
N ALA A 147 4.26 -13.58 4.45
CA ALA A 147 3.06 -13.30 3.66
C ALA A 147 3.04 -11.84 3.15
N CYS A 148 3.38 -10.86 3.99
CA CYS A 148 3.42 -9.45 3.58
C CYS A 148 4.48 -9.20 2.51
N GLY A 149 5.68 -9.80 2.67
CA GLY A 149 6.71 -9.78 1.62
C GLY A 149 6.22 -10.42 0.32
N ALA A 150 5.51 -11.54 0.41
CA ALA A 150 4.93 -12.24 -0.74
C ALA A 150 3.87 -11.39 -1.49
N PHE A 151 3.03 -10.64 -0.75
CA PHE A 151 2.11 -9.67 -1.32
C PHE A 151 2.82 -8.55 -2.09
N ALA A 152 3.80 -7.92 -1.44
CA ALA A 152 4.57 -6.82 -2.04
C ALA A 152 5.24 -7.27 -3.34
N VAL A 153 5.83 -8.48 -3.36
CA VAL A 153 6.50 -8.95 -4.58
C VAL A 153 5.56 -9.34 -5.71
N SER A 154 4.30 -9.66 -5.41
CA SER A 154 3.34 -10.15 -6.41
C SER A 154 2.58 -9.05 -7.16
N ARG A 155 2.69 -7.80 -6.69
CA ARG A 155 1.94 -6.63 -7.16
C ARG A 155 2.89 -5.55 -7.69
N LEU A 156 2.32 -4.51 -8.32
CA LEU A 156 3.12 -3.55 -9.10
C LEU A 156 3.78 -2.49 -8.21
N LEU A 157 3.01 -1.89 -7.29
CA LEU A 157 3.47 -0.76 -6.50
C LEU A 157 4.09 -1.23 -5.18
N CYS A 158 4.68 -0.27 -4.44
CA CYS A 158 5.31 -0.50 -3.14
C CYS A 158 4.25 -0.48 -2.01
N ALA A 159 4.35 0.48 -1.08
CA ALA A 159 3.44 0.61 0.06
C ALA A 159 1.93 0.52 -0.23
N PRO A 160 1.39 1.01 -1.38
CA PRO A 160 -0.03 0.85 -1.69
C PRO A 160 -0.49 -0.61 -1.81
N GLU A 161 0.41 -1.54 -2.14
CA GLU A 161 0.08 -2.94 -2.39
C GLU A 161 0.20 -3.82 -1.13
N TYR A 162 0.66 -3.25 -0.02
CA TYR A 162 0.81 -3.98 1.23
C TYR A 162 -0.57 -4.41 1.73
N PRO A 163 -0.69 -5.64 2.24
CA PRO A 163 -1.99 -6.15 2.62
C PRO A 163 -2.49 -5.43 3.86
N THR A 164 -3.79 -5.14 3.90
CA THR A 164 -4.44 -4.82 5.17
C THR A 164 -4.46 -6.06 6.07
N PHE A 165 -4.74 -5.86 7.36
CA PHE A 165 -4.78 -7.01 8.26
C PHE A 165 -5.93 -7.97 7.90
N GLU A 166 -7.09 -7.46 7.50
CA GLU A 166 -8.20 -8.28 7.01
C GLU A 166 -7.81 -9.08 5.76
N GLU A 167 -7.12 -8.46 4.81
CA GLU A 167 -6.63 -9.13 3.60
C GLU A 167 -5.60 -10.22 3.92
N LEU A 168 -4.65 -9.92 4.79
CA LEU A 168 -3.64 -10.88 5.25
C LEU A 168 -4.32 -12.09 5.92
N GLN A 169 -5.25 -11.86 6.85
CA GLN A 169 -5.96 -12.94 7.54
C GLN A 169 -6.79 -13.78 6.56
N PHE A 170 -7.44 -13.14 5.58
CA PHE A 170 -8.16 -13.86 4.53
C PHE A 170 -7.23 -14.77 3.73
N PHE A 171 -6.07 -14.26 3.29
CA PHE A 171 -5.08 -15.04 2.55
C PHE A 171 -4.52 -16.20 3.38
N LEU A 172 -4.17 -15.97 4.64
CA LEU A 172 -3.65 -17.02 5.52
C LEU A 172 -4.66 -18.14 5.76
N LYS A 173 -5.95 -17.80 5.86
CA LYS A 173 -7.04 -18.76 6.09
C LYS A 173 -7.42 -19.54 4.83
N ASN A 174 -7.52 -18.86 3.69
CA ASN A 174 -8.10 -19.44 2.47
C ASN A 174 -7.06 -19.82 1.41
N GLY A 175 -5.84 -19.27 1.50
CA GLY A 175 -4.84 -19.33 0.45
C GLY A 175 -5.25 -18.56 -0.81
N SER A 176 -4.51 -18.80 -1.89
CA SER A 176 -4.87 -18.40 -3.26
C SER A 176 -4.63 -19.57 -4.19
N ARG A 177 -5.43 -19.68 -5.25
CA ARG A 177 -5.15 -20.61 -6.37
C ARG A 177 -4.10 -20.05 -7.33
N HIS A 178 -3.76 -18.77 -7.20
CA HIS A 178 -2.82 -18.07 -8.06
C HIS A 178 -1.51 -17.84 -7.31
N LEU A 179 -0.39 -18.15 -7.96
CA LEU A 179 0.92 -17.70 -7.49
C LEU A 179 1.11 -16.20 -7.79
N ALA A 180 0.44 -15.67 -8.80
CA ALA A 180 0.35 -14.23 -9.05
C ALA A 180 -0.86 -13.65 -8.29
N LEU A 181 -0.69 -13.22 -7.04
CA LEU A 181 -1.77 -12.70 -6.19
C LEU A 181 -2.50 -11.50 -6.80
N ARG A 182 -1.82 -10.70 -7.63
CA ARG A 182 -2.45 -9.63 -8.43
C ARG A 182 -3.55 -10.11 -9.38
N LYS A 183 -3.68 -11.42 -9.62
CA LYS A 183 -4.74 -12.04 -10.44
C LYS A 183 -5.85 -12.70 -9.62
N ASP A 184 -5.73 -12.75 -8.29
CA ASP A 184 -6.77 -13.32 -7.43
C ASP A 184 -7.87 -12.30 -7.16
N GLU A 185 -9.03 -12.46 -7.81
CA GLU A 185 -10.13 -11.49 -7.72
C GLU A 185 -10.64 -11.30 -6.27
N ALA A 186 -10.68 -12.36 -5.46
CA ALA A 186 -11.21 -12.29 -4.10
C ALA A 186 -10.26 -11.52 -3.18
N ILE A 187 -8.97 -11.83 -3.24
CA ILE A 187 -7.94 -11.11 -2.47
C ILE A 187 -7.91 -9.63 -2.88
N ASN A 188 -7.88 -9.36 -4.19
CA ASN A 188 -7.85 -7.98 -4.67
C ASN A 188 -9.13 -7.25 -4.26
N HIS A 189 -10.31 -7.87 -4.32
CA HIS A 189 -11.54 -7.23 -3.83
C HIS A 189 -11.42 -6.77 -2.37
N ILE A 190 -10.86 -7.61 -1.48
CA ILE A 190 -10.65 -7.24 -0.07
C ILE A 190 -9.65 -6.10 0.04
N HIS A 191 -8.56 -6.14 -0.72
CA HIS A 191 -7.60 -5.03 -0.79
C HIS A 191 -8.32 -3.72 -1.12
N TRP A 192 -9.02 -3.67 -2.25
CA TRP A 192 -9.79 -2.51 -2.70
C TRP A 192 -10.86 -2.05 -1.70
N ALA A 193 -11.47 -2.98 -0.96
CA ALA A 193 -12.49 -2.66 0.04
C ALA A 193 -11.88 -2.05 1.31
N THR A 194 -10.67 -2.50 1.70
CA THR A 194 -10.04 -2.16 2.97
C THR A 194 -9.02 -1.02 2.88
N THR A 195 -8.53 -0.70 1.67
CA THR A 195 -7.64 0.45 1.42
C THR A 195 -8.37 1.70 0.93
N ARG A 196 -9.71 1.72 1.00
CA ARG A 196 -10.51 2.89 0.64
C ARG A 196 -10.12 4.08 1.52
N ARG A 197 -9.80 5.21 0.88
CA ARG A 197 -9.36 6.43 1.57
C ARG A 197 -10.42 7.07 2.46
N ARG A 198 -11.70 6.77 2.21
CA ARG A 198 -12.83 7.43 2.88
C ARG A 198 -13.91 6.43 3.26
N VAL A 199 -14.36 6.51 4.51
CA VAL A 199 -15.55 5.82 4.99
C VAL A 199 -16.72 6.81 4.93
N ILE A 200 -17.78 6.42 4.24
CA ILE A 200 -19.01 7.21 4.11
C ILE A 200 -20.15 6.36 4.68
N PRO A 201 -20.40 6.42 6.00
CA PRO A 201 -21.33 5.50 6.67
C PRO A 201 -22.79 5.73 6.25
N SER A 202 -23.12 6.92 5.75
CA SER A 202 -24.41 7.25 5.14
C SER A 202 -24.16 8.06 3.88
N LEU A 203 -24.71 7.59 2.76
CA LEU A 203 -24.55 8.21 1.44
C LEU A 203 -25.84 8.93 1.06
N MET A 204 -25.78 10.27 1.00
CA MET A 204 -26.87 11.11 0.49
C MET A 204 -26.47 11.66 -0.87
N ALA A 205 -27.26 11.37 -1.89
CA ALA A 205 -26.97 11.73 -3.28
C ALA A 205 -28.01 12.70 -3.82
N LEU A 206 -27.55 13.79 -4.46
CA LEU A 206 -28.36 14.53 -5.42
C LEU A 206 -27.77 14.36 -6.82
N ALA A 207 -28.52 13.73 -7.71
CA ALA A 207 -28.10 13.51 -9.09
C ALA A 207 -28.48 14.71 -9.97
N CYS A 208 -27.49 15.38 -10.56
CA CYS A 208 -27.68 16.46 -11.52
C CYS A 208 -26.68 16.33 -12.69
N ASP A 209 -26.45 15.10 -13.13
CA ASP A 209 -25.57 14.67 -14.22
C ASP A 209 -26.31 14.39 -15.54
N HIS A 210 -27.62 14.62 -15.52
CA HIS A 210 -28.50 14.51 -16.68
C HIS A 210 -28.06 15.46 -17.79
N ARG A 211 -28.09 14.98 -19.03
CA ARG A 211 -27.64 15.72 -20.23
C ARG A 211 -28.79 15.87 -21.23
N ILE A 212 -29.10 14.83 -22.00
CA ILE A 212 -30.21 14.83 -22.97
C ILE A 212 -31.54 15.22 -22.31
N GLN A 213 -31.78 14.76 -21.08
CA GLN A 213 -33.01 15.08 -20.36
C GLN A 213 -33.12 16.57 -20.02
N LEU A 214 -32.00 17.26 -19.75
CA LEU A 214 -32.01 18.70 -19.50
C LEU A 214 -32.10 19.51 -20.80
N ASP A 215 -31.54 19.00 -21.89
CA ASP A 215 -31.77 19.55 -23.24
C ASP A 215 -33.28 19.52 -23.57
N ASP A 216 -33.94 18.38 -23.36
CA ASP A 216 -35.38 18.22 -23.57
C ASP A 216 -36.22 19.15 -22.69
N VAL A 217 -35.81 19.34 -21.42
CA VAL A 217 -36.48 20.26 -20.49
C VAL A 217 -36.32 21.71 -20.96
N ALA A 218 -35.12 22.11 -21.37
CA ALA A 218 -34.86 23.46 -21.88
C ALA A 218 -35.68 23.75 -23.14
N ALA A 219 -35.72 22.79 -24.08
CA ALA A 219 -36.51 22.89 -25.30
C ALA A 219 -38.01 23.01 -25.00
N LYS A 220 -38.56 22.16 -24.12
CA LYS A 220 -39.98 22.22 -23.70
C LYS A 220 -40.33 23.53 -23.00
N ALA A 221 -39.40 24.10 -22.26
CA ALA A 221 -39.58 25.37 -21.57
C ALA A 221 -39.36 26.60 -22.47
N GLY A 222 -38.92 26.43 -23.72
CA GLY A 222 -38.52 27.53 -24.60
C GLY A 222 -37.33 28.33 -24.05
N ALA A 223 -36.48 27.68 -23.25
CA ALA A 223 -35.33 28.30 -22.60
C ALA A 223 -34.05 28.09 -23.42
N ASP A 224 -33.14 29.06 -23.36
CA ASP A 224 -31.80 28.92 -23.94
C ASP A 224 -31.03 27.75 -23.26
N PRO A 225 -30.47 26.79 -24.02
CA PRO A 225 -29.70 25.67 -23.47
C PRO A 225 -28.51 26.09 -22.59
N SER A 226 -27.93 27.27 -22.81
CA SER A 226 -26.85 27.80 -21.96
C SER A 226 -27.26 27.95 -20.50
N ARG A 227 -28.57 28.06 -20.20
CA ARG A 227 -29.10 28.13 -18.83
C ARG A 227 -28.98 26.82 -18.06
N ILE A 228 -28.67 25.70 -18.72
CA ILE A 228 -28.45 24.41 -18.07
C ILE A 228 -27.22 24.48 -17.15
N HIS A 229 -26.18 25.21 -17.55
CA HIS A 229 -24.99 25.46 -16.73
C HIS A 229 -25.35 26.13 -15.41
N ASP A 230 -26.09 27.25 -15.49
CA ASP A 230 -26.56 28.00 -14.32
C ASP A 230 -27.48 27.15 -13.43
N PHE A 231 -28.36 26.35 -14.03
CA PHE A 231 -29.24 25.44 -13.31
C PHE A 231 -28.45 24.43 -12.48
N LYS A 232 -27.38 23.84 -13.03
CA LYS A 232 -26.51 22.90 -12.30
C LYS A 232 -25.73 23.59 -11.17
N VAL A 233 -25.30 24.84 -11.35
CA VAL A 233 -24.72 25.62 -10.25
C VAL A 233 -25.75 25.85 -9.13
N LEU A 234 -27.01 26.14 -9.48
CA LEU A 234 -28.09 26.30 -8.51
C LEU A 234 -28.38 25.00 -7.75
N THR A 235 -28.32 23.84 -8.41
CA THR A 235 -28.55 22.54 -7.75
C THR A 235 -27.47 22.24 -6.72
N VAL A 236 -26.21 22.58 -7.00
CA VAL A 236 -25.10 22.46 -6.04
C VAL A 236 -25.32 23.36 -4.83
N LYS A 237 -25.67 24.63 -5.05
CA LYS A 237 -25.98 25.58 -3.95
C LYS A 237 -27.16 25.11 -3.11
N ALA A 238 -28.19 24.54 -3.73
CA ALA A 238 -29.33 23.98 -3.02
C ALA A 238 -28.93 22.74 -2.19
N ALA A 239 -28.15 21.82 -2.78
CA ALA A 239 -27.63 20.66 -2.07
C ALA A 239 -26.75 21.06 -0.88
N ALA A 240 -25.91 22.08 -1.04
CA ALA A 240 -25.04 22.57 0.02
C ALA A 240 -25.85 23.15 1.19
N LYS A 241 -26.93 23.90 0.90
CA LYS A 241 -27.88 24.39 1.92
C LYS A 241 -28.54 23.26 2.69
N VAL A 242 -28.97 22.19 2.00
CA VAL A 242 -29.58 21.02 2.64
C VAL A 242 -28.56 20.23 3.45
N ALA A 243 -27.35 20.04 2.92
CA ALA A 243 -26.26 19.38 3.61
C ALA A 243 -25.91 20.13 4.91
N ALA A 244 -25.86 21.46 4.86
CA ALA A 244 -25.52 22.32 6.00
C ALA A 244 -24.22 21.88 6.70
N GLY A 245 -23.24 21.43 5.92
CA GLY A 245 -21.94 20.93 6.41
C GLY A 245 -21.96 19.51 7.00
N ARG A 246 -23.11 18.82 7.01
CA ARG A 246 -23.19 17.43 7.50
C ARG A 246 -22.46 16.47 6.54
N ALA A 247 -21.83 15.46 7.12
CA ALA A 247 -21.15 14.41 6.36
C ALA A 247 -22.14 13.55 5.54
N GLY A 248 -21.61 12.84 4.53
CA GLY A 248 -22.36 11.86 3.74
C GLY A 248 -22.99 12.41 2.45
N TYR A 249 -23.20 13.72 2.37
CA TYR A 249 -23.76 14.38 1.19
C TYR A 249 -22.75 14.44 0.04
N GLY A 250 -23.19 14.07 -1.14
CA GLY A 250 -22.44 14.21 -2.39
C GLY A 250 -23.38 14.33 -3.58
N MET A 251 -22.79 14.44 -4.76
CA MET A 251 -23.55 14.76 -5.97
C MET A 251 -23.06 13.93 -7.16
N LEU A 252 -23.95 13.74 -8.14
CA LEU A 252 -23.57 13.33 -9.49
C LEU A 252 -23.61 14.56 -10.39
N LEU A 253 -22.51 14.90 -11.05
CA LEU A 253 -22.41 16.01 -11.99
C LEU A 253 -21.69 15.57 -13.26
N ASP A 254 -22.22 15.94 -14.43
CA ASP A 254 -21.57 15.68 -15.72
C ASP A 254 -20.58 16.79 -16.11
N GLU A 255 -19.65 16.45 -16.97
CA GLU A 255 -18.66 17.41 -17.45
C GLU A 255 -19.15 18.32 -18.58
N LYS A 256 -20.13 17.88 -19.38
CA LYS A 256 -20.63 18.61 -20.56
C LYS A 256 -21.25 19.96 -20.17
N TYR A 257 -22.13 19.94 -19.18
CA TYR A 257 -22.87 21.10 -18.68
C TYR A 257 -22.54 21.45 -17.23
N GLY A 258 -21.96 20.53 -16.47
CA GLY A 258 -21.74 20.69 -15.03
C GLY A 258 -20.37 21.21 -14.63
N ARG A 259 -19.51 21.67 -15.56
CA ARG A 259 -18.16 22.13 -15.23
C ARG A 259 -18.17 23.29 -14.23
N GLU A 260 -19.00 24.31 -14.42
CA GLU A 260 -19.18 25.41 -13.47
C GLU A 260 -19.75 24.92 -12.13
N ALA A 261 -20.64 23.93 -12.17
CA ALA A 261 -21.22 23.31 -10.99
C ALA A 261 -20.15 22.55 -10.19
N MET A 262 -19.18 21.91 -10.83
CA MET A 262 -18.03 21.30 -10.16
C MET A 262 -17.15 22.34 -9.47
N PHE A 263 -16.92 23.51 -10.09
CA PHE A 263 -16.20 24.62 -9.44
C PHE A 263 -16.97 25.21 -8.26
N GLU A 264 -18.30 25.19 -8.29
CA GLU A 264 -19.11 25.54 -7.13
C GLU A 264 -19.04 24.44 -6.06
N PHE A 265 -19.08 23.16 -6.45
CA PHE A 265 -19.08 22.01 -5.54
C PHE A 265 -17.86 22.03 -4.60
N VAL A 266 -16.66 22.32 -5.14
CA VAL A 266 -15.42 22.39 -4.34
C VAL A 266 -15.40 23.50 -3.30
N ARG A 267 -16.35 24.45 -3.34
CA ARG A 267 -16.50 25.51 -2.33
C ARG A 267 -17.24 25.03 -1.07
N HIS A 268 -17.79 23.81 -1.10
CA HIS A 268 -18.61 23.24 -0.04
C HIS A 268 -18.03 21.93 0.48
N SER A 269 -18.36 21.57 1.73
CA SER A 269 -17.82 20.39 2.41
C SER A 269 -18.55 19.09 2.02
N PHE A 270 -18.71 18.83 0.73
CA PHE A 270 -19.29 17.56 0.26
C PHE A 270 -18.34 16.38 0.47
N ALA A 271 -18.92 15.18 0.56
CA ALA A 271 -18.23 13.96 0.89
C ALA A 271 -17.74 13.16 -0.33
N TRP A 272 -18.36 13.34 -1.48
CA TRP A 272 -18.01 12.60 -2.70
C TRP A 272 -18.64 13.28 -3.91
N LEU A 273 -18.01 13.10 -5.06
CA LEU A 273 -18.54 13.49 -6.37
C LEU A 273 -18.46 12.30 -7.31
N GLY A 274 -19.59 11.90 -7.87
CA GLY A 274 -19.62 10.96 -8.99
C GLY A 274 -19.82 11.69 -10.32
N ARG A 275 -19.28 11.13 -11.39
CA ARG A 275 -19.31 11.72 -12.73
C ARG A 275 -19.65 10.64 -13.75
N PRO A 276 -20.70 10.82 -14.56
CA PRO A 276 -20.99 9.88 -15.62
C PRO A 276 -19.90 9.93 -16.68
N VAL A 277 -19.70 8.80 -17.35
CA VAL A 277 -18.72 8.66 -18.44
C VAL A 277 -19.38 8.18 -19.73
N GLU A 278 -20.55 7.56 -19.61
CA GLU A 278 -21.33 7.04 -20.71
C GLU A 278 -21.93 8.17 -21.55
N LEU A 279 -22.05 7.92 -22.85
CA LEU A 279 -22.90 8.69 -23.75
C LEU A 279 -24.36 8.31 -23.45
N PRO A 280 -25.21 9.27 -23.01
CA PRO A 280 -26.58 8.96 -22.63
C PRO A 280 -27.35 8.27 -23.76
N GLY A 281 -28.08 7.20 -23.41
CA GLY A 281 -28.91 6.45 -24.36
C GLY A 281 -28.16 5.56 -25.34
N SER A 282 -26.82 5.49 -25.27
CA SER A 282 -26.04 4.63 -26.16
C SER A 282 -26.33 3.13 -25.97
N ARG A 283 -26.60 2.44 -27.08
CA ARG A 283 -26.75 0.97 -27.16
C ARG A 283 -26.09 0.48 -28.46
N PRO A 284 -24.92 -0.20 -28.43
CA PRO A 284 -24.15 -0.61 -27.25
C PRO A 284 -23.56 0.59 -26.46
N LEU A 285 -23.06 0.33 -25.25
CA LEU A 285 -22.43 1.34 -24.39
C LEU A 285 -21.31 2.07 -25.15
N ARG A 286 -21.37 3.40 -25.16
CA ARG A 286 -20.32 4.30 -25.65
C ARG A 286 -20.00 5.31 -24.57
N PHE A 287 -18.79 5.87 -24.60
CA PHE A 287 -18.39 6.97 -23.74
C PHE A 287 -18.60 8.33 -24.41
N GLU A 288 -18.87 9.37 -23.61
CA GLU A 288 -19.26 10.69 -24.13
C GLU A 288 -18.11 11.44 -24.81
N PHE A 289 -16.89 11.40 -24.23
CA PHE A 289 -15.78 12.24 -24.69
C PHE A 289 -14.73 11.45 -25.49
N SER A 290 -14.30 10.30 -24.98
CA SER A 290 -13.27 9.46 -25.58
C SER A 290 -13.61 7.98 -25.39
N GLN A 291 -13.26 7.14 -26.36
CA GLN A 291 -13.33 5.68 -26.16
C GLN A 291 -12.24 5.16 -25.23
N ASP A 292 -11.18 5.95 -25.02
CA ASP A 292 -10.14 5.69 -24.01
C ASP A 292 -10.50 6.42 -22.71
N ILE A 293 -11.21 5.71 -21.83
CA ILE A 293 -11.58 6.22 -20.51
C ILE A 293 -10.38 6.34 -19.56
N GLY A 294 -9.34 5.53 -19.77
CA GLY A 294 -8.15 5.53 -18.91
C GLY A 294 -7.45 6.87 -18.91
N SER A 295 -7.25 7.44 -20.11
CA SER A 295 -6.64 8.78 -20.25
C SER A 295 -7.48 9.88 -19.60
N GLN A 296 -8.81 9.78 -19.65
CA GLN A 296 -9.69 10.79 -19.03
C GLN A 296 -9.64 10.74 -17.50
N LEU A 297 -9.63 9.55 -16.91
CA LEU A 297 -9.63 9.38 -15.45
C LEU A 297 -8.34 9.87 -14.79
N ILE A 298 -7.21 9.86 -15.51
CA ILE A 298 -5.93 10.35 -14.99
C ILE A 298 -5.98 11.86 -14.68
N GLU A 299 -6.78 12.62 -15.41
CA GLU A 299 -6.93 14.07 -15.20
C GLU A 299 -7.91 14.40 -14.06
N TRP A 300 -8.63 13.41 -13.52
CA TRP A 300 -9.63 13.65 -12.49
C TRP A 300 -8.98 13.75 -11.10
N PRO A 301 -9.53 14.61 -10.22
CA PRO A 301 -9.22 14.53 -8.80
C PRO A 301 -9.45 13.12 -8.27
N VAL A 302 -8.51 12.64 -7.46
CA VAL A 302 -8.47 11.27 -6.91
C VAL A 302 -9.66 10.91 -6.01
N ASP A 303 -10.45 11.91 -5.60
CA ASP A 303 -11.65 11.79 -4.78
C ASP A 303 -12.95 11.81 -5.60
N HIS A 304 -12.86 11.95 -6.92
CA HIS A 304 -13.98 11.79 -7.84
C HIS A 304 -14.11 10.33 -8.28
N CYS A 305 -15.34 9.84 -8.42
CA CYS A 305 -15.62 8.48 -8.90
C CYS A 305 -16.48 8.48 -10.16
N ILE A 306 -16.52 7.33 -10.85
CA ILE A 306 -17.50 7.04 -11.91
C ILE A 306 -18.81 6.62 -11.24
#